data_AF-A0AA39JLT0-F1
#
_entry.id   AF-A0AA39JLT0-F1
#
_cell.length_a   1.000
_cell.length_b   1.000
_cell.length_c   1.000
_cell.angle_alpha   90.00
_cell.angle_beta   90.00
_cell.angle_gamma   90.00
#
_symmetry.space_group_name_H-M   'P 1'
#
loop_
_entity.id
_entity.type
_entity.pdbx_description
1 polymer ?
#
loop_
_entity_poly.entity_id
_entity_poly.type
_entity_poly.pdbx_seq_one_letter_code
_entity_poly.pdbx_strand_id
1 'polypeptide(L)'
;MLTVLTILAPLTLALQIPLQSGSVDFYNPNLNGGSMLNNAGGGLGEPLNVIISGKSSPEVLTNDGIVSYARAIGFSEECLGIHIGAPQSANLGDGHGWVNQTMELREDYGNEELGTCLESVIGGNHFRVYRQDGPSAMSGALFLAVSQEEDVEEDHTIVPDGYNIGRNQLVDHAVGGHHFDGVHYTTTAKNITGLLPAGSEGVNHGIATDGITTLLTVQTSSSSVDDKVPEAK
;
A
#
# COMPACT_ATOMS: atom_id res chain seq x y z
N MET A 1 -49.20 38.17 18.38
CA MET A 1 -48.26 38.28 17.24
C MET A 1 -47.12 37.31 17.52
N LEU A 2 -47.06 36.20 16.78
CA LEU A 2 -46.06 35.15 16.95
C LEU A 2 -45.06 35.29 15.81
N THR A 3 -43.85 35.76 16.12
CA THR A 3 -42.79 35.98 15.13
C THR A 3 -42.06 34.66 14.90
N VAL A 4 -42.28 34.03 13.75
CA VAL A 4 -41.54 32.82 13.34
C VAL A 4 -40.22 33.28 12.75
N LEU A 5 -39.11 32.95 13.43
CA LEU A 5 -37.76 33.22 12.96
C LEU A 5 -37.30 32.03 12.09
N THR A 6 -37.31 32.21 10.77
CA THR A 6 -36.78 31.24 9.81
C THR A 6 -35.26 31.30 9.78
N ILE A 7 -34.61 30.24 10.26
CA ILE A 7 -33.15 30.06 10.17
C ILE A 7 -32.85 29.46 8.79
N LEU A 8 -32.34 30.26 7.85
CA LEU A 8 -31.72 29.73 6.64
C LEU A 8 -30.30 29.25 6.98
N ALA A 9 -30.08 27.94 6.97
CA ALA A 9 -28.73 27.38 6.99
C ALA A 9 -28.09 27.56 5.60
N PRO A 10 -26.85 28.06 5.49
CA PRO A 10 -26.17 28.17 4.21
C PRO A 10 -25.78 26.78 3.71
N LEU A 11 -26.26 26.42 2.52
CA LEU A 11 -25.83 25.24 1.79
C LEU A 11 -24.38 25.46 1.31
N THR A 12 -23.41 24.96 2.05
CA THR A 12 -22.01 24.92 1.63
C THR A 12 -21.86 23.91 0.50
N LEU A 13 -21.75 24.39 -0.73
CA LEU A 13 -21.34 23.58 -1.87
C LEU A 13 -19.84 23.26 -1.68
N ALA A 14 -19.53 22.07 -1.20
CA ALA A 14 -18.15 21.59 -1.16
C ALA A 14 -17.67 21.42 -2.62
N LEU A 15 -16.69 22.24 -3.04
CA LEU A 15 -15.99 21.99 -4.29
C LEU A 15 -15.24 20.66 -4.15
N GLN A 16 -15.75 19.63 -4.82
CA GLN A 16 -14.99 18.39 -5.03
C GLN A 16 -13.83 18.72 -5.96
N ILE A 17 -12.65 18.91 -5.41
CA ILE A 17 -11.41 18.94 -6.20
C ILE A 17 -11.29 17.54 -6.80
N PRO A 18 -11.24 17.38 -8.13
CA PRO A 18 -11.01 16.08 -8.72
C PRO A 18 -9.67 15.56 -8.21
N LEU A 19 -9.68 14.40 -7.54
CA LEU A 19 -8.45 13.69 -7.22
C LEU A 19 -7.73 13.45 -8.56
N GLN A 20 -6.52 14.00 -8.70
CA GLN A 20 -5.75 13.89 -9.93
C GLN A 20 -4.57 12.95 -9.69
N SER A 21 -4.30 12.07 -10.67
CA SER A 21 -3.17 11.15 -10.59
C SER A 21 -1.87 11.95 -10.64
N GLY A 22 -0.85 11.46 -9.95
CA GLY A 22 0.49 12.02 -10.02
C GLY A 22 0.99 12.09 -11.47
N SER A 23 1.83 13.09 -11.76
CA SER A 23 2.43 13.28 -13.09
C SER A 23 3.62 12.34 -13.36
N VAL A 24 4.12 11.68 -12.32
CA VAL A 24 5.31 10.80 -12.33
C VAL A 24 5.02 9.50 -11.59
N ASP A 25 5.79 8.44 -11.87
CA ASP A 25 5.62 7.15 -11.20
C ASP A 25 6.07 7.21 -9.74
N PHE A 26 7.24 7.77 -9.49
CA PHE A 26 7.80 8.06 -8.16
C PHE A 26 9.07 8.92 -8.35
N TYR A 27 9.57 9.52 -7.28
CA TYR A 27 10.93 10.06 -7.21
C TYR A 27 11.85 9.09 -6.46
N ASN A 28 13.07 8.86 -6.96
CA ASN A 28 14.00 7.94 -6.31
C ASN A 28 14.48 8.48 -4.94
N PRO A 29 14.17 7.80 -3.81
CA PRO A 29 14.55 8.25 -2.47
C PRO A 29 16.05 8.52 -2.30
N ASN A 30 16.91 7.71 -2.94
CA ASN A 30 18.36 7.79 -2.79
C ASN A 30 18.95 9.10 -3.34
N LEU A 31 18.23 9.82 -4.21
CA LEU A 31 18.71 11.07 -4.78
C LEU A 31 18.57 12.26 -3.83
N ASN A 32 17.74 12.14 -2.79
CA ASN A 32 17.33 13.25 -1.93
C ASN A 32 17.49 12.92 -0.43
N GLY A 33 18.45 12.07 -0.08
CA GLY A 33 18.76 11.73 1.32
C GLY A 33 17.79 10.75 1.99
N GLY A 34 16.88 10.16 1.21
CA GLY A 34 16.10 8.99 1.61
C GLY A 34 16.81 7.68 1.25
N SER A 35 16.12 6.56 1.43
CA SER A 35 16.64 5.25 1.03
C SER A 35 15.53 4.29 0.60
N MET A 36 15.91 3.17 -0.02
CA MET A 36 15.02 2.06 -0.35
C MET A 36 14.91 1.02 0.78
N LEU A 37 15.28 1.42 2.00
CA LEU A 37 15.11 0.65 3.22
C LEU A 37 14.27 1.47 4.20
N ASN A 38 13.34 0.82 4.91
CA ASN A 38 12.78 1.40 6.12
C ASN A 38 13.76 1.20 7.29
N ASN A 39 13.34 1.51 8.51
CA ASN A 39 14.10 1.29 9.74
C ASN A 39 13.41 0.21 10.57
N ALA A 40 13.98 -0.99 10.53
CA ALA A 40 13.55 -2.16 11.30
C ALA A 40 14.27 -2.26 12.67
N GLY A 41 15.04 -1.23 13.04
CA GLY A 41 15.87 -1.22 14.24
C GLY A 41 17.27 -1.78 14.02
N GLY A 42 18.15 -1.64 15.02
CA GLY A 42 19.52 -2.18 14.96
C GLY A 42 20.43 -1.60 13.87
N GLY A 43 19.99 -0.55 13.16
CA GLY A 43 20.69 0.00 11.99
C GLY A 43 20.41 -0.75 10.68
N LEU A 44 19.43 -1.64 10.66
CA LEU A 44 19.00 -2.41 9.49
C LEU A 44 17.58 -2.03 9.07
N GLY A 45 17.19 -2.42 7.87
CA GLY A 45 15.89 -2.09 7.30
C GLY A 45 15.29 -3.19 6.44
N GLU A 46 13.98 -3.13 6.27
CA GLU A 46 13.24 -3.92 5.30
C GLU A 46 13.26 -3.22 3.94
N PRO A 47 13.44 -3.96 2.82
CA PRO A 47 13.41 -3.41 1.48
C PRO A 47 12.05 -2.82 1.12
N LEU A 48 12.05 -1.59 0.62
CA LEU A 48 10.90 -0.99 -0.09
C LEU A 48 10.84 -1.57 -1.52
N ASN A 49 10.49 -2.84 -1.63
CA ASN A 49 10.65 -3.68 -2.82
C ASN A 49 9.43 -3.69 -3.77
N VAL A 50 8.33 -3.02 -3.42
CA VAL A 50 7.22 -2.73 -4.34
C VAL A 50 6.86 -1.24 -4.27
N ILE A 51 6.51 -0.66 -5.42
CA ILE A 51 6.02 0.72 -5.52
C ILE A 51 4.69 0.70 -6.26
N ILE A 52 3.63 1.26 -5.69
CA ILE A 52 2.42 1.63 -6.44
C ILE A 52 2.66 3.02 -7.01
N SER A 53 2.69 3.09 -8.35
CA SER A 53 2.98 4.30 -9.12
C SER A 53 2.03 5.43 -8.75
N GLY A 54 2.57 6.64 -8.64
CA GLY A 54 1.78 7.88 -8.56
C GLY A 54 0.88 8.11 -9.77
N LYS A 55 1.12 7.43 -10.91
CA LYS A 55 0.23 7.42 -12.09
C LYS A 55 -0.94 6.44 -11.98
N SER A 56 -1.05 5.72 -10.87
CA SER A 56 -2.23 4.91 -10.59
C SER A 56 -3.46 5.81 -10.42
N SER A 57 -4.64 5.20 -10.51
CA SER A 57 -5.90 5.86 -10.18
C SER A 57 -5.81 6.55 -8.82
N PRO A 58 -6.19 7.84 -8.72
CA PRO A 58 -5.96 8.63 -7.51
C PRO A 58 -6.65 8.06 -6.27
N GLU A 59 -7.79 7.40 -6.47
CA GLU A 59 -8.55 6.79 -5.39
C GLU A 59 -7.71 5.72 -4.68
N VAL A 60 -6.90 4.95 -5.42
CA VAL A 60 -6.00 3.90 -4.90
C VAL A 60 -4.91 4.47 -3.99
N LEU A 61 -4.47 5.72 -4.23
CA LEU A 61 -3.35 6.33 -3.51
C LEU A 61 -3.75 6.90 -2.14
N THR A 62 -5.04 6.87 -1.80
CA THR A 62 -5.58 7.26 -0.49
C THR A 62 -5.44 6.11 0.54
N ASN A 63 -5.65 6.39 1.83
CA ASN A 63 -5.62 5.33 2.86
C ASN A 63 -6.72 4.30 2.64
N ASP A 64 -7.95 4.74 2.39
CA ASP A 64 -9.08 3.83 2.16
C ASP A 64 -8.92 3.07 0.83
N GLY A 65 -8.36 3.73 -0.19
CA GLY A 65 -8.13 3.12 -1.49
C GLY A 65 -7.09 2.02 -1.49
N ILE A 66 -5.98 2.19 -0.75
CA ILE A 66 -4.98 1.12 -0.65
C ILE A 66 -5.54 -0.07 0.12
N VAL A 67 -6.37 0.13 1.14
CA VAL A 67 -7.07 -0.95 1.85
C VAL A 67 -8.06 -1.66 0.93
N SER A 68 -8.88 -0.91 0.19
CA SER A 68 -9.84 -1.48 -0.77
C SER A 68 -9.16 -2.29 -1.87
N TYR A 69 -8.04 -1.77 -2.40
CA TYR A 69 -7.23 -2.48 -3.39
C TYR A 69 -6.58 -3.73 -2.80
N ALA A 70 -6.02 -3.65 -1.59
CA ALA A 70 -5.44 -4.78 -0.88
C ALA A 70 -6.45 -5.93 -0.73
N ARG A 71 -7.69 -5.63 -0.34
CA ARG A 71 -8.78 -6.63 -0.24
C ARG A 71 -9.11 -7.28 -1.58
N ALA A 72 -9.02 -6.51 -2.67
CA ALA A 72 -9.20 -7.06 -4.02
C ALA A 72 -8.11 -8.08 -4.43
N ILE A 73 -6.95 -8.03 -3.78
CA ILE A 73 -5.77 -8.89 -4.07
C ILE A 73 -5.45 -9.87 -2.93
N GLY A 74 -6.36 -10.07 -1.97
CA GLY A 74 -6.23 -11.09 -0.91
C GLY A 74 -5.47 -10.63 0.33
N PHE A 75 -5.48 -9.33 0.64
CA PHE A 75 -4.86 -8.76 1.84
C PHE A 75 -5.86 -7.86 2.57
N SER A 76 -5.74 -7.73 3.89
CA SER A 76 -6.58 -6.83 4.67
C SER A 76 -5.81 -6.23 5.85
N GLU A 77 -6.48 -5.34 6.58
CA GLU A 77 -5.97 -4.75 7.82
C GLU A 77 -5.83 -5.82 8.91
N GLU A 78 -4.93 -5.57 9.85
CA GLU A 78 -4.60 -6.52 10.92
C GLU A 78 -5.83 -6.90 11.76
N CYS A 79 -5.84 -8.17 12.19
CA CYS A 79 -6.89 -8.76 13.01
C CYS A 79 -7.17 -7.94 14.28
N LEU A 80 -8.40 -7.41 14.39
CA LEU A 80 -8.90 -6.71 15.59
C LEU A 80 -7.96 -5.60 16.12
N GLY A 81 -7.12 -5.02 15.27
CA GLY A 81 -6.12 -4.01 15.65
C GLY A 81 -4.98 -4.54 16.53
N ILE A 82 -4.76 -5.86 16.55
CA ILE A 82 -3.63 -6.47 17.26
C ILE A 82 -2.40 -6.35 16.36
N HIS A 83 -1.64 -5.28 16.60
CA HIS A 83 -0.36 -5.03 15.96
C HIS A 83 0.76 -5.71 16.76
N ILE A 84 1.39 -6.75 16.21
CA ILE A 84 2.58 -7.38 16.80
C ILE A 84 3.81 -6.76 16.15
N GLY A 85 4.45 -5.84 16.87
CA GLY A 85 5.65 -5.14 16.39
C GLY A 85 5.62 -3.66 16.75
N ALA A 86 6.76 -3.00 16.60
CA ALA A 86 6.81 -1.54 16.67
C ALA A 86 6.68 -0.96 15.25
N PRO A 87 5.95 0.15 15.06
CA PRO A 87 5.87 0.81 13.76
C PRO A 87 7.26 1.11 13.21
N GLN A 88 7.51 0.71 11.97
CA GLN A 88 8.77 0.98 11.29
C GLN A 88 8.68 2.29 10.51
N SER A 89 9.77 3.06 10.49
CA SER A 89 9.81 4.37 9.81
C SER A 89 10.61 4.31 8.53
N ALA A 90 10.28 5.13 7.54
CA ALA A 90 11.04 5.27 6.30
C ALA A 90 11.29 6.73 5.98
N ASN A 91 12.40 7.01 5.28
CA ASN A 91 12.67 8.31 4.69
C ASN A 91 12.68 8.18 3.16
N LEU A 92 11.65 8.70 2.50
CA LEU A 92 11.46 8.59 1.06
C LEU A 92 12.16 9.69 0.25
N GLY A 93 13.00 10.52 0.88
CA GLY A 93 13.71 11.60 0.21
C GLY A 93 12.78 12.70 -0.33
N ASP A 94 11.60 12.84 0.27
CA ASP A 94 10.56 13.78 -0.15
C ASP A 94 10.49 15.05 0.70
N GLY A 95 11.39 15.18 1.69
CA GLY A 95 11.50 16.33 2.58
C GLY A 95 10.77 16.16 3.92
N HIS A 96 10.10 15.04 4.17
CA HIS A 96 9.55 14.73 5.49
C HIS A 96 10.58 14.13 6.45
N GLY A 97 11.69 13.61 5.95
CA GLY A 97 12.64 12.84 6.76
C GLY A 97 12.05 11.48 7.11
N TRP A 98 12.36 10.96 8.30
CA TRP A 98 11.84 9.67 8.76
C TRP A 98 10.41 9.80 9.26
N VAL A 99 9.48 9.09 8.61
CA VAL A 99 8.06 9.03 8.97
C VAL A 99 7.66 7.58 9.25
N ASN A 100 6.80 7.37 10.24
CA ASN A 100 6.26 6.04 10.53
C ASN A 100 5.41 5.53 9.36
N GLN A 101 5.30 4.20 9.25
CA GLN A 101 4.36 3.57 8.34
C GLN A 101 2.95 4.14 8.48
N THR A 102 2.25 4.23 7.35
CA THR A 102 0.83 4.63 7.32
C THR A 102 -0.05 3.52 7.87
N MET A 103 0.25 2.28 7.49
CA MET A 103 -0.47 1.06 7.87
C MET A 103 0.37 -0.17 7.52
N GLU A 104 -0.12 -1.32 7.97
CA GLU A 104 0.38 -2.64 7.66
C GLU A 104 -0.79 -3.52 7.24
N LEU A 105 -0.61 -4.27 6.15
CA LEU A 105 -1.62 -5.08 5.52
C LEU A 105 -1.08 -6.51 5.38
N ARG A 106 -1.91 -7.48 5.71
CA ARG A 106 -1.54 -8.89 5.90
C ARG A 106 -2.39 -9.77 4.98
N GLU A 107 -1.85 -10.86 4.51
CA GLU A 107 -2.58 -11.83 3.69
C GLU A 107 -3.82 -12.31 4.45
N ASP A 108 -4.98 -12.28 3.78
CA ASP A 108 -6.27 -12.54 4.43
C ASP A 108 -6.80 -13.95 4.16
N TYR A 109 -6.11 -14.78 3.38
CA TYR A 109 -6.52 -16.14 3.05
C TYR A 109 -7.99 -16.27 2.56
N GLY A 110 -8.53 -15.22 1.92
CA GLY A 110 -9.92 -15.16 1.46
C GLY A 110 -10.95 -14.85 2.55
N ASN A 111 -10.51 -14.38 3.72
CA ASN A 111 -11.36 -13.92 4.82
C ASN A 111 -10.73 -12.75 5.58
N GLU A 112 -11.21 -11.54 5.32
CA GLU A 112 -10.69 -10.29 5.92
C GLU A 112 -10.64 -10.27 7.45
N GLU A 113 -11.54 -10.99 8.14
CA GLU A 113 -11.66 -10.96 9.59
C GLU A 113 -11.01 -12.16 10.27
N LEU A 114 -11.13 -13.37 9.71
CA LEU A 114 -10.55 -14.59 10.29
C LEU A 114 -9.16 -14.90 9.73
N GLY A 115 -8.90 -14.57 8.48
CA GLY A 115 -7.68 -14.95 7.79
C GLY A 115 -6.49 -14.08 8.16
N THR A 116 -6.69 -12.77 8.41
CA THR A 116 -5.63 -11.93 8.99
C THR A 116 -5.28 -12.34 10.43
N CYS A 117 -6.24 -12.90 11.18
CA CYS A 117 -5.96 -13.50 12.49
C CYS A 117 -5.21 -14.84 12.37
N LEU A 118 -5.46 -15.60 11.29
CA LEU A 118 -4.77 -16.86 11.00
C LEU A 118 -3.34 -16.60 10.50
N GLU A 119 -3.10 -15.54 9.75
CA GLU A 119 -1.76 -15.13 9.31
C GLU A 119 -0.84 -14.85 10.51
N SER A 120 -1.36 -14.19 11.55
CA SER A 120 -0.65 -14.01 12.82
C SER A 120 -0.30 -15.33 13.55
N VAL A 121 -0.82 -16.47 13.10
CA VAL A 121 -0.58 -17.80 13.68
C VAL A 121 0.19 -18.71 12.71
N ILE A 122 0.02 -18.53 11.40
CA ILE A 122 0.53 -19.44 10.34
C ILE A 122 1.68 -18.79 9.55
N GLY A 123 1.97 -17.52 9.77
CA GLY A 123 2.83 -16.75 8.87
C GLY A 123 2.10 -16.41 7.58
N GLY A 124 2.69 -15.54 6.77
CA GLY A 124 2.04 -15.05 5.56
C GLY A 124 2.77 -13.88 4.92
N ASN A 125 2.26 -13.46 3.78
CA ASN A 125 2.76 -12.28 3.10
C ASN A 125 2.14 -11.04 3.75
N HIS A 126 2.96 -10.06 4.09
CA HIS A 126 2.49 -8.77 4.58
C HIS A 126 3.27 -7.62 3.95
N PHE A 127 2.71 -6.42 4.05
CA PHE A 127 3.41 -5.22 3.64
C PHE A 127 3.07 -3.97 4.44
N ARG A 128 4.10 -3.15 4.65
CA ARG A 128 3.98 -1.82 5.28
C ARG A 128 3.88 -0.75 4.19
N VAL A 129 3.03 0.25 4.40
CA VAL A 129 2.77 1.31 3.42
C VAL A 129 3.42 2.63 3.83
N TYR A 130 4.16 3.25 2.92
CA TYR A 130 4.71 4.61 3.04
C TYR A 130 4.31 5.44 1.84
N ARG A 131 3.87 6.69 2.04
CA ARG A 131 3.44 7.57 0.94
C ARG A 131 4.49 8.63 0.65
N GLN A 132 4.78 8.86 -0.62
CA GLN A 132 5.67 9.91 -1.07
C GLN A 132 4.89 11.20 -1.39
N ASP A 133 4.56 11.95 -0.33
CA ASP A 133 3.75 13.17 -0.37
C ASP A 133 4.47 14.42 0.17
N GLY A 134 5.79 14.32 0.38
CA GLY A 134 6.58 15.43 0.88
C GLY A 134 6.80 16.59 -0.09
N PRO A 135 7.13 17.78 0.46
CA PRO A 135 7.23 19.04 -0.29
C PRO A 135 8.34 19.08 -1.35
N SER A 136 9.31 18.17 -1.28
CA SER A 136 10.44 18.11 -2.21
C SER A 136 10.26 17.06 -3.32
N ALA A 137 9.31 16.13 -3.17
CA ALA A 137 9.12 15.03 -4.10
C ALA A 137 7.67 14.48 -4.07
N MET A 138 6.68 15.33 -4.33
CA MET A 138 5.26 14.94 -4.24
C MET A 138 4.80 14.14 -5.47
N SER A 139 4.98 12.82 -5.46
CA SER A 139 4.47 11.92 -6.51
C SER A 139 3.12 11.30 -6.15
N GLY A 140 2.82 11.17 -4.86
CA GLY A 140 1.69 10.40 -4.34
C GLY A 140 1.89 8.88 -4.39
N ALA A 141 3.03 8.40 -4.88
CA ALA A 141 3.34 6.98 -4.96
C ALA A 141 3.36 6.33 -3.56
N LEU A 142 2.99 5.05 -3.51
CA LEU A 142 3.07 4.25 -2.29
C LEU A 142 4.28 3.32 -2.39
N PHE A 143 5.20 3.41 -1.44
CA PHE A 143 6.33 2.52 -1.28
C PHE A 143 5.96 1.45 -0.26
N LEU A 144 6.12 0.18 -0.65
CA LEU A 144 5.72 -0.96 0.16
C LEU A 144 6.97 -1.73 0.61
N ALA A 145 7.09 -1.97 1.91
CA ALA A 145 8.01 -2.97 2.44
C ALA A 145 7.28 -4.31 2.48
N VAL A 146 7.51 -5.17 1.49
CA VAL A 146 6.79 -6.46 1.34
C VAL A 146 7.69 -7.60 1.80
N SER A 147 7.16 -8.51 2.61
CA SER A 147 7.90 -9.69 3.04
C SER A 147 6.98 -10.87 3.36
N GLN A 148 7.55 -12.07 3.30
CA GLN A 148 6.93 -13.30 3.77
C GLN A 148 7.49 -13.65 5.15
N GLU A 149 6.62 -13.71 6.16
CA GLU A 149 6.95 -14.15 7.52
C GLU A 149 6.81 -15.68 7.64
N GLU A 150 7.64 -16.29 8.49
CA GLU A 150 7.46 -17.64 9.07
C GLU A 150 6.30 -17.62 10.08
N ASP A 151 5.91 -18.79 10.56
CA ASP A 151 4.77 -18.91 11.45
C ASP A 151 5.13 -18.56 12.92
N VAL A 152 4.13 -18.61 13.80
CA VAL A 152 4.31 -18.24 15.21
C VAL A 152 5.23 -19.22 15.97
N GLU A 153 5.40 -20.46 15.50
CA GLU A 153 6.34 -21.43 16.07
C GLU A 153 7.80 -21.04 15.80
N GLU A 154 8.04 -20.20 14.79
CA GLU A 154 9.34 -19.63 14.41
C GLU A 154 9.50 -18.13 14.76
N ASP A 155 8.70 -17.64 15.72
CA ASP A 155 8.73 -16.26 16.23
C ASP A 155 8.56 -15.18 15.14
N HIS A 156 7.81 -15.46 14.06
CA HIS A 156 7.57 -14.52 12.94
C HIS A 156 8.87 -14.03 12.27
N THR A 157 9.92 -14.84 12.24
CA THR A 157 11.12 -14.47 11.47
C THR A 157 10.84 -14.47 9.97
N ILE A 158 11.54 -13.64 9.20
CA ILE A 158 11.39 -13.64 7.74
C ILE A 158 11.96 -14.95 7.18
N VAL A 159 11.17 -15.66 6.36
CA VAL A 159 11.62 -16.91 5.72
C VAL A 159 12.91 -16.68 4.93
N PRO A 160 13.74 -17.70 4.70
CA PRO A 160 14.83 -17.59 3.73
C PRO A 160 14.32 -17.06 2.38
N ASP A 161 14.96 -16.02 1.85
CA ASP A 161 14.53 -15.31 0.63
C ASP A 161 13.18 -14.57 0.74
N GLY A 162 12.67 -14.36 1.96
CA GLY A 162 11.31 -13.86 2.23
C GLY A 162 10.99 -12.49 1.67
N TYR A 163 11.99 -11.62 1.46
CA TYR A 163 11.78 -10.35 0.77
C TYR A 163 11.52 -10.52 -0.72
N ASN A 164 12.20 -11.47 -1.39
CA ASN A 164 11.96 -11.73 -2.81
C ASN A 164 10.68 -12.55 -2.99
N ILE A 165 10.44 -13.54 -2.12
CA ILE A 165 9.22 -14.36 -2.11
C ILE A 165 7.98 -13.48 -1.90
N GLY A 166 7.95 -12.68 -0.83
CA GLY A 166 6.82 -11.81 -0.51
C GLY A 166 6.53 -10.81 -1.64
N ARG A 167 7.56 -10.15 -2.18
CA ARG A 167 7.41 -9.27 -3.36
C ARG A 167 6.79 -10.01 -4.53
N ASN A 168 7.32 -11.18 -4.90
CA ASN A 168 6.87 -11.90 -6.08
C ASN A 168 5.43 -12.39 -5.92
N GLN A 169 5.07 -12.95 -4.76
CA GLN A 169 3.71 -13.39 -4.46
C GLN A 169 2.71 -12.23 -4.47
N LEU A 170 3.03 -11.09 -3.86
CA LEU A 170 2.16 -9.92 -3.89
C LEU A 170 1.94 -9.45 -5.33
N VAL A 171 3.00 -9.40 -6.14
CA VAL A 171 2.91 -9.00 -7.56
C VAL A 171 2.08 -10.01 -8.35
N ASP A 172 2.26 -11.30 -8.12
CA ASP A 172 1.49 -12.36 -8.78
C ASP A 172 0.00 -12.31 -8.41
N HIS A 173 -0.33 -11.99 -7.15
CA HIS A 173 -1.69 -11.77 -6.69
C HIS A 173 -2.30 -10.48 -7.25
N ALA A 174 -1.47 -9.48 -7.54
CA ALA A 174 -1.92 -8.15 -7.93
C ALA A 174 -2.15 -7.98 -9.43
N VAL A 175 -1.33 -8.60 -10.28
CA VAL A 175 -1.33 -8.35 -11.74
C VAL A 175 -2.57 -8.94 -12.40
N GLY A 176 -3.27 -8.11 -13.18
CA GLY A 176 -4.49 -8.51 -13.88
C GLY A 176 -5.71 -7.74 -13.39
N GLY A 177 -6.88 -8.34 -13.55
CA GLY A 177 -8.16 -7.74 -13.21
C GLY A 177 -8.71 -8.26 -11.89
N HIS A 178 -9.06 -7.36 -10.98
CA HIS A 178 -9.64 -7.68 -9.67
C HIS A 178 -10.93 -6.88 -9.46
N HIS A 179 -11.75 -7.32 -8.51
CA HIS A 179 -12.91 -6.56 -8.09
C HIS A 179 -13.08 -6.62 -6.58
N PHE A 180 -13.46 -5.50 -5.98
CA PHE A 180 -13.84 -5.45 -4.57
C PHE A 180 -14.86 -4.33 -4.36
N ASP A 181 -15.93 -4.62 -3.63
CA ASP A 181 -16.99 -3.66 -3.27
C ASP A 181 -17.45 -2.75 -4.42
N GLY A 182 -17.70 -3.35 -5.60
CA GLY A 182 -18.17 -2.63 -6.80
C GLY A 182 -17.13 -1.84 -7.59
N VAL A 183 -15.86 -1.82 -7.13
CA VAL A 183 -14.72 -1.23 -7.84
C VAL A 183 -13.97 -2.31 -8.60
N HIS A 184 -13.72 -2.08 -9.89
CA HIS A 184 -12.84 -2.92 -10.69
C HIS A 184 -11.44 -2.33 -10.73
N TYR A 185 -10.43 -3.15 -10.50
CA TYR A 185 -9.02 -2.80 -10.54
C TYR A 185 -8.35 -3.52 -11.70
N THR A 186 -7.45 -2.84 -12.41
CA THR A 186 -6.54 -3.45 -13.38
C THR A 186 -5.12 -3.03 -13.08
N THR A 187 -4.25 -4.00 -12.81
CA THR A 187 -2.86 -3.74 -12.41
C THR A 187 -1.89 -4.25 -13.46
N THR A 188 -0.89 -3.43 -13.75
CA THR A 188 0.29 -3.82 -14.55
C THR A 188 1.55 -3.71 -13.70
N ALA A 189 2.55 -4.54 -13.99
CA ALA A 189 3.82 -4.57 -13.26
C ALA A 189 5.01 -4.33 -14.18
N LYS A 190 6.05 -3.69 -13.63
CA LYS A 190 7.36 -3.49 -14.26
C LYS A 190 8.46 -3.60 -13.23
N ASN A 191 9.44 -4.47 -13.46
CA ASN A 191 10.62 -4.57 -12.62
C ASN A 191 11.58 -3.41 -12.87
N ILE A 192 12.17 -2.90 -11.79
CA ILE A 192 13.17 -1.83 -11.77
C ILE A 192 14.36 -2.33 -10.95
N THR A 193 15.57 -2.17 -11.50
CA THR A 193 16.82 -2.48 -10.80
C THR A 193 17.59 -1.22 -10.47
N GLY A 194 18.49 -1.29 -9.50
CA GLY A 194 19.41 -0.20 -9.16
C GLY A 194 18.84 0.85 -8.21
N LEU A 195 17.65 0.60 -7.64
CA LEU A 195 17.10 1.37 -6.52
C LEU A 195 17.67 0.87 -5.19
N LEU A 196 17.76 -0.45 -5.02
CA LEU A 196 18.50 -1.11 -3.96
C LEU A 196 19.50 -2.08 -4.62
N PRO A 197 20.80 -2.06 -4.26
CA PRO A 197 21.75 -3.05 -4.76
C PRO A 197 21.34 -4.47 -4.33
N ALA A 198 21.58 -5.46 -5.19
CA ALA A 198 21.43 -6.86 -4.80
C ALA A 198 22.42 -7.23 -3.68
N GLY A 199 22.02 -8.18 -2.82
CA GLY A 199 22.75 -8.55 -1.62
C GLY A 199 22.00 -8.20 -0.35
N SER A 200 22.70 -8.29 0.79
CA SER A 200 22.13 -8.16 2.14
C SER A 200 22.63 -6.93 2.90
N GLU A 201 23.36 -6.03 2.24
CA GLU A 201 23.94 -4.85 2.90
C GLU A 201 22.82 -3.92 3.41
N GLY A 202 22.78 -3.70 4.73
CA GLY A 202 21.75 -2.92 5.40
C GLY A 202 20.37 -3.60 5.48
N VAL A 203 20.21 -4.79 4.88
CA VAL A 203 18.95 -5.54 4.90
C VAL A 203 18.80 -6.29 6.22
N ASN A 204 17.63 -6.18 6.83
CA ASN A 204 17.31 -6.83 8.09
C ASN A 204 17.44 -8.36 7.97
N HIS A 205 17.77 -9.03 9.09
CA HIS A 205 18.10 -10.46 9.17
C HIS A 205 19.25 -10.94 8.26
N GLY A 206 19.95 -10.06 7.54
CA GLY A 206 21.02 -10.44 6.62
C GLY A 206 20.50 -11.21 5.39
N ILE A 207 19.21 -11.12 5.08
CA ILE A 207 18.60 -11.79 3.93
C ILE A 207 18.97 -11.02 2.66
N ALA A 208 19.55 -11.72 1.68
CA ALA A 208 19.92 -11.09 0.42
C ALA A 208 18.69 -10.82 -0.46
N THR A 209 18.63 -9.64 -1.07
CA THR A 209 17.67 -9.32 -2.13
C THR A 209 18.32 -9.50 -3.51
N ASP A 210 17.50 -9.71 -4.54
CA ASP A 210 17.97 -9.73 -5.93
C ASP A 210 18.15 -8.31 -6.54
N GLY A 211 17.91 -7.26 -5.75
CA GLY A 211 18.00 -5.86 -6.17
C GLY A 211 16.85 -5.39 -7.08
N ILE A 212 15.77 -6.16 -7.19
CA ILE A 212 14.58 -5.81 -7.95
C ILE A 212 13.55 -5.13 -7.04
N THR A 213 13.06 -3.98 -7.49
CA THR A 213 11.84 -3.34 -7.01
C THR A 213 10.78 -3.45 -8.09
N THR A 214 9.56 -3.90 -7.75
CA THR A 214 8.47 -3.98 -8.73
C THR A 214 7.58 -2.74 -8.67
N LEU A 215 7.42 -2.06 -9.79
CA LEU A 215 6.48 -0.94 -9.95
C LEU A 215 5.13 -1.48 -10.43
N LEU A 216 4.09 -1.29 -9.63
CA LEU A 216 2.69 -1.54 -9.97
C LEU A 216 2.03 -0.25 -10.46
N THR A 217 1.21 -0.33 -11.50
CA THR A 217 0.31 0.75 -11.92
C THR A 217 -1.11 0.22 -11.90
N VAL A 218 -1.94 0.78 -11.02
CA VAL A 218 -3.31 0.31 -10.74
C VAL A 218 -4.32 1.29 -11.33
N GLN A 219 -5.24 0.81 -12.15
CA GLN A 219 -6.31 1.61 -12.75
C GLN A 219 -7.65 1.12 -12.23
N THR A 220 -8.52 2.06 -11.86
CA THR A 220 -9.88 1.80 -11.37
C THR A 220 -10.91 2.07 -12.47
N SER A 221 -12.00 1.31 -12.45
CA SER A 221 -13.23 1.67 -13.14
C SER A 221 -14.41 1.34 -12.24
N SER A 222 -15.32 2.28 -12.05
CA SER A 222 -16.57 2.03 -11.35
C SER A 222 -17.59 1.39 -12.28
N SER A 223 -18.34 0.42 -11.75
CA SER A 223 -19.59 0.01 -12.38
C SER A 223 -20.55 1.18 -12.28
N SER A 224 -20.82 1.90 -13.37
CA SER A 224 -21.83 2.94 -13.34
C SER A 224 -23.19 2.30 -13.02
N VAL A 225 -23.75 2.65 -11.85
CA VAL A 225 -25.18 2.45 -11.53
C VAL A 225 -25.99 3.41 -12.42
N ASP A 226 -25.96 3.19 -13.73
CA ASP A 226 -26.71 3.99 -14.71
C ASP A 226 -27.20 3.18 -15.92
N ASP A 227 -27.06 1.84 -15.88
CA ASP A 227 -27.81 0.97 -16.80
C ASP A 227 -29.26 0.85 -16.31
N LYS A 228 -30.02 1.85 -16.75
CA LYS A 228 -31.47 1.99 -16.69
C LYS A 228 -32.21 0.66 -16.79
N VAL A 229 -32.97 0.33 -15.76
CA VAL A 229 -34.20 -0.45 -15.96
C VAL A 229 -35.20 0.50 -16.63
N PRO A 230 -35.66 0.24 -17.87
CA PRO A 230 -36.73 1.04 -18.44
C PRO A 230 -38.02 0.75 -17.67
N GLU A 231 -38.65 1.81 -17.14
CA GLU A 231 -40.02 1.73 -16.64
C GLU A 231 -40.92 1.14 -17.72
N ALA A 232 -41.49 -0.03 -17.44
CA ALA A 232 -42.58 -0.57 -18.23
C ALA A 232 -43.82 0.30 -17.99
N LYS A 233 -44.39 0.80 -19.08
CA LYS A 233 -45.71 1.44 -19.13
C LYS A 233 -46.84 0.48 -18.78
#